data_AF-A0A6I3AN51-F1
#
_entry.id   AF-A0A6I3AN51-F1
#
_cell.length_a   1.000
_cell.length_b   1.000
_cell.length_c   1.000
_cell.angle_alpha   90.00
_cell.angle_beta   90.00
_cell.angle_gamma   90.00
#
_symmetry.space_group_name_H-M   'P 1'
#
loop_
_entity.id
_entity.type
_entity.pdbx_description
1 polymer ?
#
loop_
_entity_poly.entity_id
_entity_poly.type
_entity_poly.pdbx_seq_one_letter_code
_entity_poly.pdbx_strand_id
1 'polypeptide(L)' 'GTEMVMPGDNVMMTVELGKPIAMDEGLRFAIREGGRTVGAGRVIKILK' A
#
# COMPACT_ATOMS: atom_id res chain seq x y z
N GLY A 1 18.65 0.49 -12.01
CA GLY A 1 17.20 0.62 -11.78
C GLY A 1 17.02 1.11 -10.37
N THR A 2 16.02 1.94 -10.08
CA THR A 2 15.80 2.45 -8.72
C THR A 2 15.35 1.28 -7.84
N GLU A 3 16.21 0.83 -6.94
CA GLU A 3 15.98 -0.35 -6.08
C GLU A 3 15.05 -0.04 -4.89
N MET A 4 14.77 1.25 -4.65
CA MET A 4 13.99 1.72 -3.51
C MET A 4 13.00 2.81 -3.89
N VAL A 5 11.91 2.90 -3.12
CA VAL A 5 10.91 3.96 -3.23
C VAL A 5 11.31 5.10 -2.28
N MET A 6 11.34 6.32 -2.79
CA MET A 6 11.72 7.50 -2.01
C MET A 6 10.48 8.30 -1.57
N PRO A 7 10.58 9.11 -0.49
CA PRO A 7 9.50 10.00 -0.11
C PRO A 7 9.13 10.96 -1.25
N GLY A 8 7.83 10.99 -1.59
CA GLY A 8 7.30 11.80 -2.69
C GLY A 8 7.02 11.01 -3.97
N ASP A 9 7.52 9.78 -4.07
CA ASP A 9 7.25 8.93 -5.22
C ASP A 9 5.82 8.40 -5.21
N ASN A 10 5.18 8.42 -6.38
CA ASN A 10 3.93 7.70 -6.63
C ASN A 10 4.26 6.38 -7.32
N VAL A 11 3.98 5.27 -6.65
CA VAL A 11 4.31 3.94 -7.15
C VAL A 11 3.11 3.00 -7.08
N MET A 12 3.08 2.04 -8.00
CA MET A 12 2.19 0.88 -7.90
C MET A 12 2.97 -0.28 -7.30
N MET A 13 2.36 -0.99 -6.34
CA MET A 13 2.97 -2.14 -5.68
C MET A 13 1.94 -3.22 -5.41
N THR A 14 2.39 -4.47 -5.38
CA THR A 14 1.60 -5.61 -4.91
C THR A 14 1.89 -5.80 -3.42
N VAL A 15 0.84 -6.01 -2.62
CA VAL A 15 0.94 -6.21 -1.17
C VAL A 15 0.24 -7.51 -0.80
N GLU A 16 0.90 -8.32 0.01
CA GLU A 16 0.31 -9.52 0.63
C GLU A 16 -0.10 -9.18 2.07
N LEU A 17 -1.31 -9.58 2.46
CA LEU A 17 -1.79 -9.36 3.81
C LEU A 17 -1.53 -10.61 4.67
N GLY A 18 -0.99 -10.41 5.87
CA GLY A 18 -0.79 -11.50 6.83
C GLY A 18 -2.09 -12.11 7.39
N LYS A 19 -3.24 -11.50 7.11
CA LYS A 19 -4.58 -12.03 7.47
C LYS A 19 -5.63 -11.58 6.45
N PRO A 20 -6.71 -12.35 6.26
CA PRO A 20 -7.83 -11.92 5.43
C PRO A 20 -8.47 -10.65 5.98
N ILE A 21 -8.68 -9.68 5.10
CA ILE A 21 -9.36 -8.43 5.40
C ILE A 21 -10.38 -8.19 4.29
N ALA A 22 -11.61 -7.85 4.66
CA ALA A 22 -12.62 -7.41 3.70
C ALA A 22 -12.17 -6.10 3.04
N MET A 23 -12.09 -6.09 1.72
CA MET A 23 -11.60 -4.94 0.96
C MET A 23 -12.33 -4.84 -0.39
N ASP A 24 -12.42 -3.61 -0.89
CA ASP A 24 -12.97 -3.29 -2.21
C ASP A 24 -11.93 -2.51 -3.04
N GLU A 25 -12.03 -2.62 -4.36
CA GLU A 25 -11.27 -1.73 -5.25
C GLU A 25 -11.67 -0.28 -4.99
N GLY A 26 -10.67 0.57 -4.91
CA GLY A 26 -10.86 1.98 -4.61
C GLY A 26 -10.89 2.33 -3.12
N LEU A 27 -10.84 1.35 -2.21
CA LEU A 27 -10.69 1.59 -0.78
C LEU A 27 -9.38 2.34 -0.50
N ARG A 28 -9.43 3.38 0.34
CA ARG A 28 -8.24 4.13 0.76
C ARG A 28 -7.64 3.52 2.03
N PHE A 29 -6.31 3.53 2.13
CA PHE A 29 -5.59 3.03 3.30
C PHE A 29 -4.36 3.88 3.62
N ALA A 30 -3.83 3.71 4.84
CA ALA A 30 -2.59 4.32 5.29
C ALA A 30 -1.60 3.23 5.71
N ILE A 31 -0.32 3.44 5.39
CA ILE A 31 0.78 2.57 5.81
C ILE A 31 1.44 3.21 7.02
N ARG A 32 1.58 2.44 8.11
CA ARG A 32 2.17 2.91 9.36
C ARG A 32 3.29 2.01 9.83
N GLU A 33 4.39 2.62 10.22
CA GLU A 33 5.56 1.95 10.77
C GLU A 33 6.16 2.81 11.89
N GLY A 34 6.60 2.19 12.99
CA GLY A 34 7.21 2.92 14.11
C GLY A 34 6.32 4.03 14.70
N GLY A 35 4.99 3.89 14.62
CA GLY A 35 4.02 4.88 15.10
C GLY A 35 3.72 6.05 14.14
N ARG A 36 4.42 6.16 13.00
CA ARG A 36 4.25 7.24 12.02
C ARG A 36 3.54 6.74 10.77
N THR A 37 2.87 7.64 10.05
CA THR A 37 2.35 7.37 8.70
C THR A 37 3.49 7.54 7.70
N VAL A 38 3.81 6.48 6.96
CA VAL A 38 4.90 6.47 5.97
C VAL A 38 4.39 6.43 4.53
N GLY A 39 3.10 6.17 4.33
CA GLY A 39 2.48 6.19 3.02
C GLY A 39 0.95 6.23 3.11
N ALA A 40 0.32 6.61 2.00
CA ALA A 40 -1.12 6.54 1.81
C ALA A 40 -1.41 5.97 0.42
N GLY A 41 -2.47 5.19 0.31
CA GLY A 41 -2.76 4.46 -0.92
C GLY A 41 -4.24 4.23 -1.15
N ARG A 42 -4.52 3.71 -2.34
CA ARG A 42 -5.84 3.26 -2.76
C ARG A 42 -5.69 1.87 -3.38
N VAL A 43 -6.57 0.94 -3.04
CA VAL A 43 -6.59 -0.39 -3.67
C VAL A 43 -6.94 -0.22 -5.14
N ILE A 44 -6.06 -0.67 -6.04
CA ILE A 44 -6.28 -0.60 -7.50
C ILE A 44 -6.93 -1.89 -8.00
N LYS A 45 -6.48 -3.04 -7.49
CA LYS A 45 -6.97 -4.36 -7.89
C LYS A 45 -6.75 -5.36 -6.76
N ILE A 46 -7.70 -6.26 -6.54
CA ILE A 46 -7.56 -7.39 -5.62
C ILE A 46 -7.01 -8.59 -6.41
N LEU A 47 -5.83 -9.07 -6.00
CA LEU A 47 -5.22 -10.27 -6.55
C LEU A 47 -5.65 -11.48 -5.71
N LYS A 48 -6.05 -12.58 -6.36
CA LYS A 48 -6.51 -13.82 -5.72
C LYS A 48 -5.43 -14.89 -5.78
#